data_AF-A0A6L3JNY4-F1
#
_entry.id   AF-A0A6L3JNY4-F1
#
_cell.length_a   1.000
_cell.length_b   1.000
_cell.length_c   1.000
_cell.angle_alpha   90.00
_cell.angle_beta   90.00
_cell.angle_gamma   90.00
#
_symmetry.space_group_name_H-M   'P 1'
#
loop_
_entity.id
_entity.type
_entity.pdbx_description
1 polymer ?
#
loop_
_entity_poly.entity_id
_entity_poly.type
_entity_poly.pdbx_seq_one_letter_code
_entity_poly.pdbx_strand_id
1 'polypeptide(L)'
;TQGGRIRINVPQQTKAGKYTGTVTVKANNSTLAELKLNVQVKNRTLPPPSEWAFHLDLWQNPYAVSRYYNVEPFSKEHFDLMRPLMKLYADAGGKVITASIMHKPWNGQTYDAFESMVTWLKKADGTWYFDYTVFDKWVEFMIELGVKKQISCYSMVPWRLSFQYFDQASNSFKFLEAKPGEAAYEEFWINMLQDFAKHLKAKGWFDITHIAMDERPMKDMQETLKVIRKADKDFKVSLAGTYHKELLDELNDYCITIAEKFTPEEIEARRKAGKVTTYYTCCTEPRPNTFTFSEPAEAEWLAWHSAKENLDGYLRWALNSWVKNPLQDSRFTAWAAGDTYMIYPGARSS
;
A
#
# COMPACT_ATOMS: atom_id res chain seq x y z
N THR A 1 2.43 20.33 -28.78
CA THR A 1 1.24 19.44 -28.82
C THR A 1 0.69 19.29 -27.43
N GLN A 2 -0.64 19.25 -27.26
CA GLN A 2 -1.31 19.01 -25.97
C GLN A 2 -2.30 17.86 -26.15
N GLY A 3 -2.16 16.80 -25.34
CA GLY A 3 -3.15 15.72 -25.29
C GLY A 3 -4.33 16.08 -24.39
N GLY A 4 -5.51 15.57 -24.71
CA GLY A 4 -6.70 15.64 -23.84
C GLY A 4 -7.18 14.23 -23.51
N ARG A 5 -7.31 13.89 -22.22
CA ARG A 5 -7.82 12.59 -21.77
C ARG A 5 -9.32 12.68 -21.50
N ILE A 6 -10.06 11.68 -21.98
CA ILE A 6 -11.51 11.52 -21.73
C ILE A 6 -11.73 10.20 -21.03
N ARG A 7 -12.35 10.23 -19.85
CA ARG A 7 -12.79 9.03 -19.12
C ARG A 7 -14.31 8.95 -19.18
N ILE A 8 -14.83 7.79 -19.56
CA ILE A 8 -16.28 7.53 -19.62
C ILE A 8 -16.61 6.49 -18.56
N ASN A 9 -17.27 6.89 -17.48
CA ASN A 9 -17.81 5.97 -16.49
C ASN A 9 -19.23 5.59 -16.92
N VAL A 10 -19.41 4.36 -17.43
CA VAL A 10 -20.72 3.86 -17.87
C VAL A 10 -21.50 3.35 -16.65
N PRO A 11 -22.68 3.91 -16.31
CA PRO A 11 -23.49 3.43 -15.19
C PRO A 11 -23.96 1.98 -15.37
N GLN A 12 -24.09 1.22 -14.28
CA GLN A 12 -24.47 -0.20 -14.31
C GLN A 12 -25.82 -0.48 -15.00
N GLN A 13 -26.76 0.46 -14.88
CA GLN A 13 -28.12 0.34 -15.42
C GLN A 13 -28.24 0.79 -16.89
N THR A 14 -27.12 1.15 -17.53
CA THR A 14 -27.11 1.60 -18.93
C THR A 14 -27.59 0.48 -19.85
N LYS A 15 -28.55 0.78 -20.73
CA LYS A 15 -29.05 -0.20 -21.69
C LYS A 15 -27.99 -0.54 -22.72
N ALA A 16 -27.91 -1.81 -23.12
CA ALA A 16 -27.02 -2.23 -24.20
C ALA A 16 -27.41 -1.52 -25.50
N GLY A 17 -26.42 -1.05 -26.26
CA GLY A 17 -26.67 -0.28 -27.46
C GLY A 17 -25.48 0.58 -27.88
N LYS A 18 -25.65 1.23 -29.04
CA LYS A 18 -24.67 2.17 -29.59
C LYS A 18 -25.05 3.59 -29.13
N TYR A 19 -24.15 4.21 -28.38
CA TYR A 19 -24.26 5.60 -27.94
C TYR A 19 -23.34 6.48 -28.79
N THR A 20 -23.81 7.67 -29.15
CA THR A 20 -23.03 8.65 -29.88
C THR A 20 -22.91 9.94 -29.07
N GLY A 21 -21.74 10.57 -29.16
CA GLY A 21 -21.43 11.81 -28.47
C GLY A 21 -20.52 12.68 -29.30
N THR A 22 -20.37 13.94 -28.87
CA THR A 22 -19.48 14.91 -29.52
C THR A 22 -18.58 15.54 -28.47
N VAL A 23 -17.29 15.59 -28.77
CA VAL A 23 -16.28 16.31 -27.98
C VAL A 23 -15.94 17.58 -28.75
N THR A 24 -16.26 18.74 -28.17
CA THR A 24 -15.99 20.04 -28.79
C THR A 24 -14.67 20.60 -28.26
N VAL A 25 -13.71 20.83 -29.15
CA VAL A 25 -12.44 21.49 -28.82
C VAL A 25 -12.60 22.99 -29.06
N LYS A 26 -12.33 23.83 -28.05
CA LYS A 26 -12.47 25.28 -28.13
C LYS A 26 -11.17 26.00 -27.77
N ALA A 27 -10.93 27.16 -28.39
CA ALA A 27 -9.93 28.14 -27.98
C ALA A 27 -10.48 29.55 -28.21
N ASN A 28 -10.20 30.48 -27.28
CA ASN A 28 -10.67 31.87 -27.35
C ASN A 28 -12.19 31.98 -27.65
N ASN A 29 -12.99 31.18 -26.93
CA ASN A 29 -14.45 31.03 -27.12
C ASN A 29 -14.92 30.56 -28.52
N SER A 30 -14.00 30.18 -29.41
CA SER A 30 -14.30 29.66 -30.73
C SER A 30 -14.15 28.14 -30.76
N THR A 31 -15.08 27.45 -31.45
CA THR A 31 -14.96 26.01 -31.71
C THR A 31 -13.91 25.76 -32.79
N LEU A 32 -12.89 24.98 -32.44
CA LEU A 32 -11.83 24.57 -33.37
C LEU A 32 -12.18 23.27 -34.09
N ALA A 33 -12.78 22.32 -33.36
CA ALA A 33 -13.13 21.00 -33.90
C ALA A 33 -14.25 20.35 -33.10
N GLU A 34 -14.97 19.44 -33.75
CA GLU A 34 -15.89 18.50 -33.14
C GLU A 34 -15.45 17.07 -33.45
N LEU A 35 -15.12 16.30 -32.41
CA LEU A 35 -14.76 14.90 -32.54
C LEU A 35 -15.98 14.04 -32.22
N LYS A 36 -16.34 13.14 -33.14
CA LYS A 36 -17.44 12.19 -32.91
C LYS A 36 -16.94 10.99 -32.12
N LEU A 37 -17.68 10.66 -31.06
CA LEU A 37 -17.37 9.55 -30.16
C LEU A 37 -18.50 8.53 -30.23
N ASN A 38 -18.16 7.27 -30.52
CA ASN A 38 -19.10 6.16 -30.52
C ASN A 38 -18.73 5.19 -29.40
N VAL A 39 -19.69 4.84 -28.54
CA VAL A 39 -19.51 3.88 -27.46
C VAL A 39 -20.51 2.73 -27.64
N GLN A 40 -20.00 1.52 -27.86
CA GLN A 40 -20.83 0.31 -27.89
C GLN A 40 -20.93 -0.27 -26.48
N VAL A 41 -22.07 -0.08 -25.83
CA VAL A 41 -22.39 -0.71 -24.55
C VAL A 41 -22.84 -2.14 -24.84
N LYS A 42 -22.09 -3.13 -24.35
CA LYS A 42 -22.42 -4.56 -24.48
C LYS A 42 -23.49 -4.93 -23.46
N ASN A 43 -24.22 -6.03 -23.71
CA ASN A 43 -25.17 -6.60 -22.74
C ASN A 43 -24.45 -7.45 -21.67
N ARG A 44 -23.49 -6.84 -20.98
CA ARG A 44 -22.72 -7.42 -19.86
C ARG A 44 -22.42 -6.31 -18.87
N THR A 45 -22.51 -6.62 -17.58
CA THR A 45 -22.26 -5.65 -16.50
C THR A 45 -20.97 -6.02 -15.78
N LEU A 46 -20.04 -5.06 -15.69
CA LEU A 46 -18.89 -5.15 -14.79
C LEU A 46 -19.33 -4.70 -13.39
N PRO A 47 -19.02 -5.44 -12.30
CA PRO A 47 -19.31 -5.01 -10.94
C PRO A 47 -18.65 -3.66 -10.60
N PRO A 48 -19.10 -2.95 -9.56
CA PRO A 48 -18.40 -1.75 -9.10
C PRO A 48 -17.04 -2.13 -8.48
N PRO A 49 -16.09 -1.18 -8.34
CA PRO A 49 -14.74 -1.47 -7.81
C PRO A 49 -14.71 -2.18 -6.45
N SER A 50 -15.70 -1.89 -5.58
CA SER A 50 -15.87 -2.53 -4.28
C SER A 50 -16.12 -4.03 -4.32
N GLU A 51 -16.53 -4.57 -5.47
CA GLU A 51 -16.84 -6.00 -5.69
C GLU A 51 -15.78 -6.69 -6.56
N TRP A 52 -14.73 -5.99 -6.98
CA TRP A 52 -13.67 -6.60 -7.78
C TRP A 52 -12.82 -7.53 -6.93
N ALA A 53 -12.62 -8.77 -7.42
CA ALA A 53 -11.78 -9.77 -6.76
C ALA A 53 -10.29 -9.38 -6.72
N PHE A 54 -9.82 -8.64 -7.74
CA PHE A 54 -8.42 -8.26 -7.91
C PHE A 54 -7.85 -7.62 -6.64
N HIS A 55 -6.77 -8.21 -6.12
CA HIS A 55 -6.04 -7.74 -4.96
C HIS A 55 -5.01 -6.70 -5.41
N LEU A 56 -5.39 -5.42 -5.39
CA LEU A 56 -4.48 -4.32 -5.65
C LEU A 56 -3.92 -3.78 -4.33
N ASP A 57 -2.60 -3.80 -4.20
CA ASP A 57 -1.87 -3.17 -3.08
C ASP A 57 -0.91 -2.10 -3.62
N LEU A 58 -1.21 -0.82 -3.38
CA LEU A 58 -0.34 0.30 -3.75
C LEU A 58 -0.05 1.11 -2.50
N TRP A 59 1.17 1.04 -1.96
CA TRP A 59 1.40 1.54 -0.60
C TRP A 59 1.23 3.06 -0.48
N GLN A 60 0.43 3.48 0.50
CA GLN A 60 0.02 4.88 0.66
C GLN A 60 0.95 5.62 1.63
N ASN A 61 1.37 6.84 1.27
CA ASN A 61 2.19 7.69 2.12
C ASN A 61 1.41 8.96 2.52
N PRO A 62 0.71 8.97 3.66
CA PRO A 62 -0.01 10.16 4.11
C PRO A 62 0.94 11.33 4.41
N TYR A 63 2.16 11.04 4.87
CA TYR A 63 3.13 12.08 5.26
C TYR A 63 3.57 12.96 4.08
N ALA A 64 3.60 12.39 2.86
CA ALA A 64 3.87 13.15 1.64
C ALA A 64 2.78 14.21 1.35
N VAL A 65 1.53 13.92 1.70
CA VAL A 65 0.41 14.85 1.49
C VAL A 65 0.49 16.00 2.48
N SER A 66 0.67 15.72 3.78
CA SER A 66 0.85 16.76 4.79
C SER A 66 2.04 17.66 4.48
N ARG A 67 3.17 17.10 4.04
CA ARG A 67 4.36 17.89 3.67
C ARG A 67 4.11 18.76 2.46
N TYR A 68 3.56 18.20 1.37
CA TYR A 68 3.37 18.95 0.13
C TYR A 68 2.42 20.14 0.29
N TYR A 69 1.34 19.95 1.06
CA TYR A 69 0.37 21.01 1.33
C TYR A 69 0.71 21.86 2.56
N ASN A 70 1.76 21.50 3.30
CA ASN A 70 2.20 22.17 4.53
C ASN A 70 1.06 22.28 5.57
N VAL A 71 0.44 21.14 5.87
CA VAL A 71 -0.64 21.02 6.86
C VAL A 71 -0.26 20.01 7.94
N GLU A 72 -0.84 20.15 9.13
CA GLU A 72 -0.57 19.22 10.23
C GLU A 72 -1.00 17.78 9.87
N PRO A 73 -0.12 16.77 10.07
CA PRO A 73 -0.45 15.37 9.84
C PRO A 73 -1.71 14.94 10.62
N PHE A 74 -2.54 14.12 9.98
CA PHE A 74 -3.83 13.64 10.48
C PHE A 74 -4.80 14.72 11.03
N SER A 75 -4.63 15.99 10.65
CA SER A 75 -5.63 17.05 10.86
C SER A 75 -6.83 16.88 9.92
N LYS A 76 -7.92 17.60 10.19
CA LYS A 76 -9.09 17.60 9.30
C LYS A 76 -8.71 18.03 7.87
N GLU A 77 -7.94 19.10 7.74
CA GLU A 77 -7.49 19.61 6.43
C GLU A 77 -6.67 18.57 5.67
N HIS A 78 -5.79 17.84 6.37
CA HIS A 78 -5.03 16.77 5.76
C HIS A 78 -5.93 15.63 5.26
N PHE A 79 -6.91 15.18 6.04
CA PHE A 79 -7.88 14.18 5.60
C PHE A 79 -8.76 14.66 4.44
N ASP A 80 -9.15 15.94 4.42
CA ASP A 80 -9.92 16.53 3.32
C ASP A 80 -9.13 16.51 2.00
N LEU A 81 -7.82 16.77 2.05
CA LEU A 81 -6.91 16.66 0.90
C LEU A 81 -6.70 15.20 0.45
N MET A 82 -6.57 14.28 1.40
CA MET A 82 -6.36 12.86 1.11
C MET A 82 -7.62 12.17 0.58
N ARG A 83 -8.83 12.60 0.98
CA ARG A 83 -10.08 11.91 0.63
C ARG A 83 -10.26 11.68 -0.87
N PRO A 84 -10.20 12.72 -1.74
CA PRO A 84 -10.29 12.50 -3.18
C PRO A 84 -9.06 11.80 -3.76
N LEU A 85 -7.88 11.96 -3.14
CA LEU A 85 -6.64 11.33 -3.59
C LEU A 85 -6.67 9.81 -3.40
N MET A 86 -6.98 9.35 -2.19
CA MET A 86 -7.10 7.92 -1.84
C MET A 86 -8.33 7.28 -2.46
N LYS A 87 -9.35 8.07 -2.80
CA LYS A 87 -10.48 7.58 -3.62
C LYS A 87 -10.03 7.09 -5.00
N LEU A 88 -8.98 7.67 -5.60
CA LEU A 88 -8.43 7.14 -6.86
C LEU A 88 -7.97 5.69 -6.72
N TYR A 89 -7.32 5.36 -5.60
CA TYR A 89 -6.88 4.02 -5.29
C TYR A 89 -8.06 3.08 -4.99
N ALA A 90 -9.03 3.53 -4.19
CA ALA A 90 -10.25 2.75 -3.94
C ALA A 90 -11.03 2.45 -5.24
N ASP A 91 -11.18 3.45 -6.12
CA ASP A 91 -11.86 3.32 -7.40
C ASP A 91 -11.07 2.48 -8.43
N ALA A 92 -9.77 2.28 -8.21
CA ALA A 92 -8.94 1.30 -8.94
C ALA A 92 -9.06 -0.12 -8.37
N GLY A 93 -9.82 -0.33 -7.30
CA GLY A 93 -10.00 -1.62 -6.65
C GLY A 93 -9.00 -1.90 -5.51
N GLY A 94 -8.37 -0.86 -4.96
CA GLY A 94 -7.44 -0.97 -3.83
C GLY A 94 -7.99 -1.78 -2.65
N LYS A 95 -7.19 -2.70 -2.11
CA LYS A 95 -7.60 -3.65 -1.06
C LYS A 95 -6.90 -3.46 0.27
N VAL A 96 -5.72 -2.87 0.26
CA VAL A 96 -4.79 -2.86 1.40
C VAL A 96 -4.57 -1.45 1.93
N ILE A 97 -4.59 -1.31 3.24
CA ILE A 97 -4.24 -0.10 3.99
C ILE A 97 -2.80 -0.24 4.48
N THR A 98 -1.92 0.69 4.10
CA THR A 98 -0.54 0.75 4.60
C THR A 98 -0.50 1.46 5.95
N ALA A 99 0.11 0.86 6.98
CA ALA A 99 0.27 1.49 8.28
C ALA A 99 1.72 1.37 8.77
N SER A 100 2.34 2.50 9.13
CA SER A 100 3.67 2.51 9.74
C SER A 100 3.54 2.45 11.26
N ILE A 101 3.69 1.25 11.84
CA ILE A 101 3.53 1.03 13.29
C ILE A 101 4.78 1.38 14.10
N MET A 102 5.86 1.78 13.43
CA MET A 102 7.11 2.24 14.04
C MET A 102 7.76 3.34 13.17
N HIS A 103 8.74 4.05 13.74
CA HIS A 103 9.44 5.14 13.06
C HIS A 103 10.33 4.64 11.93
N LYS A 104 10.12 5.17 10.71
CA LYS A 104 10.92 4.91 9.51
C LYS A 104 11.12 3.42 9.18
N PRO A 105 10.04 2.67 8.89
CA PRO A 105 10.14 1.27 8.47
C PRO A 105 11.06 1.06 7.26
N TRP A 106 11.13 2.03 6.35
CA TRP A 106 12.03 2.02 5.19
C TRP A 106 13.23 2.95 5.31
N ASN A 107 13.65 3.29 6.54
CA ASN A 107 14.80 4.16 6.82
C ASN A 107 14.78 5.51 6.05
N GLY A 108 13.59 6.01 5.70
CA GLY A 108 13.44 7.25 4.94
C GLY A 108 13.91 7.16 3.48
N GLN A 109 13.75 6.02 2.80
CA GLN A 109 14.11 5.87 1.39
C GLN A 109 13.32 6.78 0.44
N THR A 110 12.14 7.24 0.85
CA THR A 110 11.30 8.21 0.12
C THR A 110 11.65 9.64 0.52
N TYR A 111 11.25 10.64 -0.28
CA TYR A 111 11.45 12.05 0.07
C TYR A 111 10.82 12.39 1.43
N ASP A 112 9.61 11.88 1.66
CA ASP A 112 8.89 11.98 2.93
C ASP A 112 8.97 10.64 3.67
N ALA A 113 9.68 10.63 4.79
CA ALA A 113 9.80 9.45 5.63
C ALA A 113 8.46 9.13 6.33
N PHE A 114 8.20 7.85 6.55
CA PHE A 114 7.06 7.42 7.35
C PHE A 114 7.39 7.57 8.84
N GLU A 115 6.58 8.38 9.53
CA GLU A 115 6.58 8.44 10.99
C GLU A 115 5.71 7.32 11.59
N SER A 116 5.84 7.10 12.90
CA SER A 116 5.03 6.09 13.59
C SER A 116 3.58 6.56 13.76
N MET A 117 2.63 5.74 13.36
CA MET A 117 1.20 5.91 13.66
C MET A 117 0.83 5.40 15.07
N VAL A 118 1.81 4.85 15.78
CA VAL A 118 1.66 4.33 17.15
C VAL A 118 2.63 5.10 18.05
N THR A 119 2.16 5.56 19.20
CA THR A 119 3.04 6.10 20.24
C THR A 119 3.70 4.95 20.99
N TRP A 120 5.03 4.99 21.11
CA TRP A 120 5.80 4.01 21.89
C TRP A 120 6.40 4.72 23.11
N LEU A 121 5.72 4.69 24.25
CA LEU A 121 6.18 5.36 25.46
C LEU A 121 6.70 4.34 26.47
N LYS A 122 8.00 4.39 26.75
CA LYS A 122 8.60 3.69 27.89
C LYS A 122 8.52 4.59 29.11
N LYS A 123 7.73 4.21 30.11
CA LYS A 123 7.58 4.98 31.35
C LYS A 123 8.79 4.81 32.26
N ALA A 124 8.98 5.77 33.17
CA ALA A 124 10.09 5.76 34.12
C ALA A 124 10.01 4.61 35.15
N ASP A 125 8.81 4.03 35.34
CA ASP A 125 8.58 2.86 36.19
C ASP A 125 8.86 1.51 35.49
N GLY A 126 9.29 1.54 34.21
CA GLY A 126 9.60 0.36 33.42
C GLY A 126 8.43 -0.21 32.61
N THR A 127 7.21 0.28 32.81
CA THR A 127 6.04 -0.14 32.02
C THR A 127 5.98 0.59 30.67
N TRP A 128 5.18 0.07 29.74
CA TRP A 128 4.95 0.68 28.44
C TRP A 128 3.53 1.23 28.32
N TYR A 129 3.41 2.29 27.53
CA TYR A 129 2.14 2.82 27.07
C TYR A 129 2.18 2.91 25.54
N PHE A 130 1.17 2.34 24.91
CA PHE A 130 0.95 2.44 23.48
C PHE A 130 -0.33 3.21 23.20
N ASP A 131 -0.26 4.13 22.24
CA ASP A 131 -1.42 4.90 21.78
C ASP A 131 -1.59 4.72 20.29
N TYR A 132 -2.78 4.28 19.89
CA TYR A 132 -3.12 3.95 18.51
C TYR A 132 -3.98 5.03 17.85
N THR A 133 -4.09 6.24 18.41
CA THR A 133 -5.04 7.27 17.93
C THR A 133 -4.81 7.63 16.46
N VAL A 134 -3.55 7.77 16.03
CA VAL A 134 -3.22 8.07 14.62
C VAL A 134 -3.52 6.88 13.74
N PHE A 135 -3.11 5.68 14.15
CA PHE A 135 -3.41 4.43 13.46
C PHE A 135 -4.92 4.25 13.24
N ASP A 136 -5.73 4.44 14.29
CA ASP A 136 -7.18 4.31 14.24
C ASP A 136 -7.82 5.28 13.26
N LYS A 137 -7.48 6.57 13.37
CA LYS A 137 -8.02 7.60 12.47
C LYS A 137 -7.67 7.32 11.01
N TRP A 138 -6.45 6.86 10.76
CA TRP A 138 -5.99 6.51 9.41
C TRP A 138 -6.73 5.30 8.85
N VAL A 139 -6.84 4.21 9.64
CA VAL A 139 -7.53 2.99 9.23
C VAL A 139 -9.01 3.24 9.00
N GLU A 140 -9.69 3.93 9.92
CA GLU A 140 -11.11 4.30 9.78
C GLU A 140 -11.35 5.11 8.50
N PHE A 141 -10.52 6.14 8.27
CA PHE A 141 -10.60 6.96 7.07
C PHE A 141 -10.48 6.14 5.77
N MET A 142 -9.54 5.18 5.71
CA MET A 142 -9.37 4.33 4.53
C MET A 142 -10.51 3.31 4.37
N ILE A 143 -11.03 2.76 5.48
CA ILE A 143 -12.21 1.89 5.48
C ILE A 143 -13.45 2.64 4.99
N GLU A 144 -13.67 3.89 5.41
CA GLU A 144 -14.74 4.76 4.91
C GLU A 144 -14.70 4.95 3.39
N LEU A 145 -13.49 5.00 2.82
CA LEU A 145 -13.28 5.08 1.37
C LEU A 145 -13.50 3.75 0.64
N GLY A 146 -13.69 2.64 1.37
CA GLY A 146 -13.93 1.30 0.84
C GLY A 146 -12.70 0.40 0.78
N VAL A 147 -11.53 0.86 1.23
CA VAL A 147 -10.30 0.05 1.30
C VAL A 147 -10.28 -0.67 2.65
N LYS A 148 -10.68 -1.95 2.67
CA LYS A 148 -11.00 -2.65 3.92
C LYS A 148 -10.70 -4.15 3.95
N LYS A 149 -10.00 -4.70 2.95
CA LYS A 149 -9.71 -6.14 2.91
C LYS A 149 -8.54 -6.51 3.81
N GLN A 150 -7.55 -5.61 3.93
CA GLN A 150 -6.31 -5.87 4.65
C GLN A 150 -5.71 -4.58 5.20
N ILE A 151 -5.05 -4.68 6.36
CA ILE A 151 -4.15 -3.65 6.90
C ILE A 151 -2.76 -4.29 6.96
N SER A 152 -1.77 -3.68 6.30
CA SER A 152 -0.37 -4.13 6.34
C SER A 152 0.45 -3.21 7.24
N CYS A 153 0.97 -3.75 8.35
CA CYS A 153 1.70 -3.02 9.38
C CYS A 153 3.21 -3.15 9.21
N TYR A 154 3.86 -2.05 8.84
CA TYR A 154 5.30 -1.98 8.58
C TYR A 154 6.05 -1.28 9.72
N SER A 155 7.19 -1.77 10.19
CA SER A 155 7.69 -3.14 10.02
C SER A 155 8.52 -3.55 11.24
N MET A 156 8.53 -4.86 11.52
CA MET A 156 9.40 -5.48 12.52
C MET A 156 10.86 -5.63 12.05
N VAL A 157 11.09 -5.51 10.74
CA VAL A 157 12.39 -5.75 10.10
C VAL A 157 12.79 -4.56 9.21
N PRO A 158 12.86 -3.34 9.77
CA PRO A 158 13.22 -2.15 9.01
C PRO A 158 14.61 -2.28 8.36
N TRP A 159 14.81 -1.54 7.27
CA TRP A 159 16.09 -1.51 6.52
C TRP A 159 17.29 -1.22 7.42
N ARG A 160 17.11 -0.36 8.45
CA ARG A 160 18.02 -0.21 9.58
C ARG A 160 17.35 -0.76 10.83
N LEU A 161 17.92 -1.81 11.44
CA LEU A 161 17.44 -2.46 12.67
C LEU A 161 17.70 -1.58 13.92
N SER A 162 17.00 -0.45 13.99
CA SER A 162 17.06 0.55 15.05
C SER A 162 15.65 1.05 15.34
N PHE A 163 15.13 0.74 16.52
CA PHE A 163 13.74 0.95 16.87
C PHE A 163 13.60 2.15 17.80
N GLN A 164 12.94 3.20 17.32
CA GLN A 164 12.69 4.39 18.11
C GLN A 164 11.61 4.15 19.17
N TYR A 165 11.80 4.72 20.36
CA TYR A 165 10.76 4.87 21.37
C TYR A 165 10.96 6.19 22.13
N PHE A 166 9.90 6.69 22.75
CA PHE A 166 9.98 7.82 23.66
C PHE A 166 10.31 7.32 25.06
N ASP A 167 11.43 7.78 25.61
CA ASP A 167 11.88 7.44 26.96
C ASP A 167 11.45 8.52 27.94
N GLN A 168 10.51 8.19 28.83
CA GLN A 168 9.98 9.14 29.81
C GLN A 168 11.06 9.59 30.81
N ALA A 169 11.98 8.69 31.20
CA ALA A 169 13.01 8.99 32.18
C ALA A 169 13.96 10.13 31.74
N SER A 170 14.29 10.18 30.44
CA SER A 170 15.11 11.25 29.84
C SER A 170 14.32 12.28 29.04
N ASN A 171 12.98 12.15 28.95
CA ASN A 171 12.09 12.99 28.17
C ASN A 171 12.58 13.22 26.73
N SER A 172 13.04 12.15 26.08
CA SER A 172 13.67 12.21 24.76
C SER A 172 13.45 10.93 23.95
N PHE A 173 13.58 11.02 22.64
CA PHE A 173 13.59 9.83 21.79
C PHE A 173 14.89 9.05 21.98
N LYS A 174 14.76 7.74 22.12
CA LYS A 174 15.86 6.78 22.19
C LYS A 174 15.68 5.73 21.09
N PHE A 175 16.75 4.99 20.85
CA PHE A 175 16.79 3.93 19.86
C PHE A 175 17.29 2.65 20.50
N LEU A 176 16.58 1.55 20.24
CA LEU A 176 17.05 0.20 20.52
C LEU A 176 17.67 -0.37 19.24
N GLU A 177 18.96 -0.67 19.28
CA GLU A 177 19.61 -1.46 18.24
C GLU A 177 19.50 -2.94 18.64
N ALA A 178 18.68 -3.70 17.92
CA ALA A 178 18.45 -5.12 18.18
C ALA A 178 18.07 -5.83 16.88
N LYS A 179 18.30 -7.15 16.80
CA LYS A 179 18.07 -7.93 15.57
C LYS A 179 17.18 -9.14 15.81
N PRO A 180 16.45 -9.64 14.79
CA PRO A 180 15.77 -10.92 14.87
C PRO A 180 16.73 -12.02 15.35
N GLY A 181 16.30 -12.78 16.37
CA GLY A 181 17.10 -13.80 17.05
C GLY A 181 17.79 -13.34 18.34
N GLU A 182 17.73 -12.05 18.68
CA GLU A 182 18.22 -11.52 19.95
C GLU A 182 17.09 -11.40 20.98
N ALA A 183 17.36 -11.71 22.25
CA ALA A 183 16.37 -11.61 23.33
C ALA A 183 15.80 -10.19 23.48
N ALA A 184 16.65 -9.16 23.34
CA ALA A 184 16.23 -7.77 23.43
C ALA A 184 15.24 -7.37 22.32
N TYR A 185 15.40 -7.93 21.11
CA TYR A 185 14.46 -7.74 20.01
C TYR A 185 13.12 -8.41 20.30
N GLU A 186 13.17 -9.66 20.74
CA GLU A 186 11.99 -10.44 21.08
C GLU A 186 11.17 -9.79 22.19
N GLU A 187 11.80 -9.40 23.31
CA GLU A 187 11.13 -8.74 24.44
C GLU A 187 10.47 -7.43 24.03
N PHE A 188 11.18 -6.61 23.24
CA PHE A 188 10.68 -5.33 22.76
C PHE A 188 9.41 -5.50 21.92
N TRP A 189 9.43 -6.43 20.97
CA TRP A 189 8.32 -6.64 20.03
C TRP A 189 7.15 -7.41 20.63
N ILE A 190 7.39 -8.43 21.47
CA ILE A 190 6.30 -9.16 22.14
C ILE A 190 5.47 -8.20 22.98
N ASN A 191 6.13 -7.32 23.73
CA ASN A 191 5.45 -6.36 24.59
C ASN A 191 4.49 -5.45 23.80
N MET A 192 4.91 -4.92 22.65
CA MET A 192 4.01 -4.11 21.81
C MET A 192 2.96 -4.96 21.08
N LEU A 193 3.34 -6.07 20.47
CA LEU A 193 2.41 -6.90 19.69
C LEU A 193 1.29 -7.50 20.53
N GLN A 194 1.53 -7.85 21.79
CA GLN A 194 0.49 -8.32 22.70
C GLN A 194 -0.52 -7.23 23.04
N ASP A 195 -0.07 -5.99 23.20
CA ASP A 195 -0.96 -4.84 23.39
C ASP A 195 -1.74 -4.53 22.11
N PHE A 196 -1.05 -4.54 20.97
CA PHE A 196 -1.66 -4.28 19.67
C PHE A 196 -2.69 -5.34 19.30
N ALA A 197 -2.45 -6.62 19.59
CA ALA A 197 -3.43 -7.68 19.40
C ALA A 197 -4.72 -7.42 20.18
N LYS A 198 -4.62 -6.96 21.44
CA LYS A 198 -5.80 -6.60 22.25
C LYS A 198 -6.54 -5.41 21.63
N HIS A 199 -5.82 -4.37 21.24
CA HIS A 199 -6.38 -3.19 20.58
C HIS A 199 -7.13 -3.56 19.30
N LEU A 200 -6.47 -4.29 18.39
CA LEU A 200 -7.05 -4.75 17.13
C LEU A 200 -8.29 -5.64 17.33
N LYS A 201 -8.28 -6.54 18.33
CA LYS A 201 -9.44 -7.37 18.67
C LYS A 201 -10.60 -6.51 19.19
N ALA A 202 -10.32 -5.51 20.02
CA ALA A 202 -11.33 -4.57 20.50
C ALA A 202 -11.94 -3.73 19.37
N LYS A 203 -11.14 -3.36 18.35
CA LYS A 203 -11.60 -2.65 17.14
C LYS A 203 -12.27 -3.56 16.11
N GLY A 204 -12.16 -4.88 16.24
CA GLY A 204 -12.65 -5.85 15.26
C GLY A 204 -11.81 -5.90 13.97
N TRP A 205 -10.54 -5.50 14.02
CA TRP A 205 -9.64 -5.43 12.86
C TRP A 205 -8.56 -6.53 12.84
N PHE A 206 -8.43 -7.30 13.92
CA PHE A 206 -7.37 -8.31 14.06
C PHE A 206 -7.32 -9.29 12.88
N ASP A 207 -8.47 -9.75 12.38
CA ASP A 207 -8.55 -10.72 11.29
C ASP A 207 -8.08 -10.17 9.93
N ILE A 208 -7.98 -8.86 9.76
CA ILE A 208 -7.52 -8.22 8.51
C ILE A 208 -6.12 -7.60 8.65
N THR A 209 -5.57 -7.56 9.87
CA THR A 209 -4.23 -6.98 10.12
C THR A 209 -3.14 -8.01 9.90
N HIS A 210 -2.16 -7.63 9.07
CA HIS A 210 -0.97 -8.39 8.76
C HIS A 210 0.26 -7.65 9.29
N ILE A 211 1.12 -8.35 10.01
CA ILE A 211 2.47 -7.87 10.30
C ILE A 211 3.30 -8.06 9.03
N ALA A 212 3.79 -6.96 8.47
CA ALA A 212 4.35 -6.94 7.13
C ALA A 212 5.88 -6.91 7.13
N MET A 213 6.45 -7.72 6.25
CA MET A 213 7.88 -7.86 6.02
C MET A 213 8.23 -7.49 4.58
N ASP A 214 9.41 -6.92 4.39
CA ASP A 214 9.89 -6.38 3.11
C ASP A 214 11.32 -6.90 2.87
N GLU A 215 11.47 -7.82 1.91
CA GLU A 215 12.74 -8.39 1.41
C GLU A 215 13.86 -8.60 2.46
N ARG A 216 13.75 -9.64 3.30
CA ARG A 216 14.77 -9.96 4.30
C ARG A 216 15.41 -11.33 4.09
N PRO A 217 16.66 -11.54 4.56
CA PRO A 217 17.25 -12.87 4.60
C PRO A 217 16.34 -13.86 5.33
N MET A 218 16.24 -15.09 4.82
CA MET A 218 15.39 -16.17 5.39
C MET A 218 15.52 -16.30 6.92
N LYS A 219 16.75 -16.25 7.44
CA LYS A 219 16.99 -16.39 8.88
C LYS A 219 16.28 -15.30 9.68
N ASP A 220 16.38 -14.04 9.25
CA ASP A 220 15.72 -12.91 9.91
C ASP A 220 14.19 -13.09 9.88
N MET A 221 13.67 -13.60 8.76
CA MET A 221 12.24 -13.86 8.57
C MET A 221 11.72 -14.92 9.53
N GLN A 222 12.43 -16.05 9.65
CA GLN A 222 12.05 -17.13 10.56
C GLN A 222 12.12 -16.70 12.03
N GLU A 223 13.15 -15.96 12.44
CA GLU A 223 13.22 -15.45 13.82
C GLU A 223 12.12 -14.42 14.10
N THR A 224 11.79 -13.56 13.13
CA THR A 224 10.68 -12.60 13.25
C THR A 224 9.33 -13.33 13.38
N LEU A 225 9.09 -14.38 12.59
CA LEU A 225 7.88 -15.19 12.67
C LEU A 225 7.69 -15.82 14.05
N LYS A 226 8.76 -16.33 14.67
CA LYS A 226 8.69 -16.86 16.04
C LYS A 226 8.19 -15.81 17.03
N VAL A 227 8.70 -14.58 16.94
CA VAL A 227 8.28 -13.46 17.80
C VAL A 227 6.81 -13.14 17.58
N ILE A 228 6.37 -13.04 16.32
CA ILE A 228 4.96 -12.77 15.97
C ILE A 228 4.04 -13.84 16.58
N ARG A 229 4.35 -15.13 16.35
CA ARG A 229 3.53 -16.26 16.83
C ARG A 229 3.53 -16.37 18.36
N LYS A 230 4.65 -16.01 19.01
CA LYS A 230 4.74 -15.97 20.48
C LYS A 230 3.91 -14.82 21.07
N ALA A 231 3.82 -13.69 20.37
CA ALA A 231 2.96 -12.58 20.79
C ALA A 231 1.48 -12.92 20.62
N ASP A 232 1.08 -13.41 19.44
CA ASP A 232 -0.24 -13.99 19.20
C ASP A 232 -0.17 -14.98 18.02
N LYS A 233 -0.58 -16.23 18.26
CA LYS A 233 -0.52 -17.31 17.25
C LYS A 233 -1.37 -17.03 16.00
N ASP A 234 -2.40 -16.19 16.13
CA ASP A 234 -3.38 -15.93 15.07
C ASP A 234 -3.08 -14.66 14.28
N PHE A 235 -1.99 -13.93 14.59
CA PHE A 235 -1.55 -12.80 13.78
C PHE A 235 -1.31 -13.24 12.33
N LYS A 236 -1.88 -12.51 11.37
CA LYS A 236 -1.55 -12.73 9.97
C LYS A 236 -0.22 -12.09 9.62
N VAL A 237 0.47 -12.64 8.64
CA VAL A 237 1.79 -12.17 8.21
C VAL A 237 1.79 -11.99 6.70
N SER A 238 2.40 -10.90 6.22
CA SER A 238 2.61 -10.65 4.81
C SER A 238 4.08 -10.46 4.46
N LEU A 239 4.44 -10.84 3.24
CA LEU A 239 5.79 -10.64 2.68
C LEU A 239 5.68 -10.20 1.22
N ALA A 240 6.41 -9.13 0.89
CA ALA A 240 6.82 -8.83 -0.48
C ALA A 240 8.31 -9.15 -0.63
N GLY A 241 8.66 -10.04 -1.55
CA GLY A 241 10.05 -10.42 -1.78
C GLY A 241 10.24 -11.68 -2.61
N THR A 242 11.34 -12.39 -2.38
CA THR A 242 11.69 -13.61 -3.11
C THR A 242 10.88 -14.83 -2.66
N TYR A 243 10.82 -15.85 -3.52
CA TYR A 243 10.15 -17.13 -3.24
C TYR A 243 10.93 -17.96 -2.22
N HIS A 244 10.18 -18.48 -1.23
CA HIS A 244 10.68 -19.29 -0.14
C HIS A 244 9.65 -20.37 0.21
N LYS A 245 9.98 -21.62 -0.13
CA LYS A 245 9.08 -22.76 0.08
C LYS A 245 8.69 -22.94 1.55
N GLU A 246 9.64 -22.69 2.46
CA GLU A 246 9.48 -22.83 3.91
C GLU A 246 8.47 -21.83 4.51
N LEU A 247 8.13 -20.76 3.78
CA LEU A 247 7.24 -19.70 4.28
C LEU A 247 5.84 -19.75 3.68
N LEU A 248 5.57 -20.67 2.73
CA LEU A 248 4.30 -20.77 2.02
C LEU A 248 3.09 -20.92 2.96
N ASP A 249 3.25 -21.68 4.04
CA ASP A 249 2.16 -21.93 4.98
C ASP A 249 2.00 -20.82 6.02
N GLU A 250 3.09 -20.11 6.34
CA GLU A 250 3.16 -19.07 7.36
C GLU A 250 2.62 -17.71 6.87
N LEU A 251 2.70 -17.46 5.56
CA LEU A 251 2.35 -16.16 4.96
C LEU A 251 0.92 -16.14 4.44
N ASN A 252 0.08 -15.31 5.06
CA ASN A 252 -1.31 -15.12 4.67
C ASN A 252 -1.45 -14.30 3.38
N ASP A 253 -0.51 -13.39 3.14
CA ASP A 253 -0.37 -12.62 1.91
C ASP A 253 1.09 -12.71 1.45
N TYR A 254 1.30 -13.28 0.26
CA TYR A 254 2.64 -13.51 -0.27
C TYR A 254 2.73 -12.95 -1.69
N CYS A 255 3.51 -11.88 -1.81
CA CYS A 255 3.77 -11.18 -3.05
C CYS A 255 5.21 -11.47 -3.52
N ILE A 256 5.34 -12.13 -4.67
CA ILE A 256 6.66 -12.50 -5.23
C ILE A 256 7.15 -11.52 -6.31
N THR A 257 8.46 -11.46 -6.55
CA THR A 257 8.97 -10.75 -7.73
C THR A 257 8.40 -11.40 -9.00
N ILE A 258 8.14 -10.60 -10.05
CA ILE A 258 7.68 -11.09 -11.36
C ILE A 258 8.62 -12.12 -11.99
N ALA A 259 9.90 -12.14 -11.59
CA ALA A 259 10.89 -13.07 -12.12
C ALA A 259 10.70 -14.51 -11.63
N GLU A 260 10.06 -14.69 -10.48
CA GLU A 260 9.84 -15.99 -9.83
C GLU A 260 8.38 -16.42 -10.00
N LYS A 261 8.11 -17.71 -9.76
CA LYS A 261 6.78 -18.29 -9.92
C LYS A 261 6.47 -19.28 -8.82
N PHE A 262 5.23 -19.22 -8.32
CA PHE A 262 4.62 -20.33 -7.60
C PHE A 262 4.22 -21.44 -8.57
N THR A 263 4.17 -22.68 -8.10
CA THR A 263 3.56 -23.76 -8.88
C THR A 263 2.03 -23.63 -8.86
N PRO A 264 1.31 -24.20 -9.84
CA PRO A 264 -0.15 -24.22 -9.83
C PRO A 264 -0.75 -24.85 -8.56
N GLU A 265 -0.10 -25.88 -8.01
CA GLU A 265 -0.53 -26.56 -6.79
C GLU A 265 -0.39 -25.66 -5.55
N GLU A 266 0.69 -24.89 -5.46
CA GLU A 266 0.91 -23.92 -4.40
C GLU A 266 -0.14 -22.80 -4.45
N ILE A 267 -0.42 -22.26 -5.64
CA ILE A 267 -1.47 -21.25 -5.84
C ILE A 267 -2.83 -21.80 -5.40
N GLU A 268 -3.19 -23.01 -5.82
CA GLU A 268 -4.47 -23.61 -5.48
C GLU A 268 -4.59 -23.95 -3.98
N ALA A 269 -3.51 -24.44 -3.37
CA ALA A 269 -3.47 -24.70 -1.92
C ALA A 269 -3.65 -23.40 -1.12
N ARG A 270 -2.95 -22.32 -1.50
CA ARG A 270 -3.08 -21.00 -0.88
C ARG A 270 -4.49 -20.43 -1.05
N ARG A 271 -5.05 -20.53 -2.26
CA ARG A 271 -6.43 -20.10 -2.57
C ARG A 271 -7.46 -20.84 -1.72
N LYS A 272 -7.36 -22.17 -1.59
CA LYS A 272 -8.24 -22.97 -0.72
C LYS A 272 -8.14 -22.58 0.74
N ALA A 273 -6.96 -22.16 1.20
CA ALA A 273 -6.73 -21.65 2.55
C ALA A 273 -7.17 -20.18 2.74
N GLY A 274 -7.73 -19.53 1.71
CA GLY A 274 -8.13 -18.12 1.76
C GLY A 274 -6.96 -17.14 1.85
N LYS A 275 -5.74 -17.59 1.48
CA LYS A 275 -4.53 -16.77 1.44
C LYS A 275 -4.44 -16.00 0.12
N VAL A 276 -3.74 -14.88 0.15
CA VAL A 276 -3.52 -13.99 -1.01
C VAL A 276 -2.17 -14.31 -1.66
N THR A 277 -2.15 -14.38 -2.99
CA THR A 277 -0.95 -14.66 -3.77
C THR A 277 -0.85 -13.66 -4.92
N THR A 278 0.13 -12.77 -4.88
CA THR A 278 0.32 -11.69 -5.87
C THR A 278 1.76 -11.66 -6.37
N TYR A 279 2.04 -10.71 -7.26
CA TYR A 279 3.40 -10.37 -7.64
C TYR A 279 3.60 -8.85 -7.68
N TYR A 280 4.85 -8.41 -7.70
CA TYR A 280 5.23 -7.00 -7.85
C TYR A 280 6.29 -6.81 -8.93
N THR A 281 6.39 -5.55 -9.37
CA THR A 281 7.56 -5.02 -10.07
C THR A 281 8.11 -3.85 -9.26
N CYS A 282 9.40 -3.59 -9.37
CA CYS A 282 10.09 -2.52 -8.66
C CYS A 282 11.10 -1.83 -9.57
N CYS A 283 12.20 -1.32 -9.03
CA CYS A 283 13.26 -0.70 -9.82
C CYS A 283 14.06 -1.68 -10.68
N THR A 284 13.93 -3.00 -10.43
CA THR A 284 14.68 -4.06 -11.12
C THR A 284 14.26 -4.24 -12.57
N GLU A 285 12.95 -4.28 -12.84
CA GLU A 285 12.45 -4.64 -14.16
C GLU A 285 12.43 -3.42 -15.09
N PRO A 286 13.11 -3.46 -16.25
CA PRO A 286 13.00 -2.38 -17.23
C PRO A 286 11.58 -2.31 -17.79
N ARG A 287 10.94 -3.47 -18.00
CA ARG A 287 9.59 -3.65 -18.56
C ARG A 287 9.02 -5.00 -18.08
N PRO A 288 7.71 -5.12 -17.86
CA PRO A 288 6.75 -4.02 -17.74
C PRO A 288 7.02 -3.17 -16.49
N ASN A 289 6.80 -1.86 -16.55
CA ASN A 289 6.82 -1.02 -15.36
C ASN A 289 5.88 0.18 -15.47
N THR A 290 5.81 0.99 -14.42
CA THR A 290 5.01 2.22 -14.37
C THR A 290 5.88 3.45 -14.11
N PHE A 291 7.10 3.46 -14.65
CA PHE A 291 7.92 4.68 -14.66
C PHE A 291 7.25 5.73 -15.55
N THR A 292 7.55 7.02 -15.36
CA THR A 292 6.90 8.09 -16.13
C THR A 292 7.20 8.04 -17.64
N PHE A 293 8.22 7.28 -18.05
CA PHE A 293 8.58 7.05 -19.45
C PHE A 293 8.21 5.65 -19.95
N SER A 294 7.65 4.78 -19.09
CA SER A 294 7.15 3.47 -19.52
C SER A 294 6.00 3.65 -20.51
N GLU A 295 5.90 2.75 -21.48
CA GLU A 295 4.78 2.77 -22.42
C GLU A 295 3.45 2.59 -21.67
N PRO A 296 2.41 3.39 -21.92
CA PRO A 296 1.17 3.34 -21.13
C PRO A 296 0.51 1.95 -21.06
N ALA A 297 0.67 1.13 -22.10
CA ALA A 297 0.13 -0.22 -22.15
C ALA A 297 0.80 -1.18 -21.15
N GLU A 298 2.00 -0.88 -20.66
CA GLU A 298 2.68 -1.71 -19.66
C GLU A 298 1.91 -1.75 -18.33
N ALA A 299 1.30 -0.64 -17.93
CA ALA A 299 0.47 -0.57 -16.73
C ALA A 299 -0.78 -1.48 -16.84
N GLU A 300 -1.41 -1.52 -18.01
CA GLU A 300 -2.53 -2.46 -18.26
C GLU A 300 -2.05 -3.91 -18.31
N TRP A 301 -0.88 -4.16 -18.91
CA TRP A 301 -0.29 -5.49 -19.04
C TRP A 301 -0.09 -6.18 -17.69
N LEU A 302 0.22 -5.43 -16.62
CA LEU A 302 0.39 -5.99 -15.27
C LEU A 302 -0.88 -6.72 -14.77
N ALA A 303 -2.05 -6.14 -15.00
CA ALA A 303 -3.31 -6.80 -14.63
C ALA A 303 -3.54 -8.09 -15.45
N TRP A 304 -3.20 -8.06 -16.74
CA TRP A 304 -3.27 -9.25 -17.61
C TRP A 304 -2.28 -10.35 -17.19
N HIS A 305 -1.11 -9.97 -16.72
CA HIS A 305 -0.12 -10.91 -16.21
C HIS A 305 -0.63 -11.63 -14.96
N SER A 306 -1.26 -10.89 -14.03
CA SER A 306 -1.94 -11.49 -12.87
C SER A 306 -2.92 -12.59 -13.30
N ALA A 307 -3.75 -12.30 -14.32
CA ALA A 307 -4.72 -13.26 -14.84
C ALA A 307 -4.06 -14.48 -15.51
N LYS A 308 -3.00 -14.26 -16.29
CA LYS A 308 -2.22 -15.32 -16.97
C LYS A 308 -1.60 -16.29 -15.97
N GLU A 309 -1.04 -15.78 -14.88
CA GLU A 309 -0.35 -16.59 -13.85
C GLU A 309 -1.31 -17.10 -12.76
N ASN A 310 -2.62 -16.90 -12.93
CA ASN A 310 -3.65 -17.28 -11.95
C ASN A 310 -3.43 -16.68 -10.55
N LEU A 311 -2.80 -15.51 -10.47
CA LEU A 311 -2.57 -14.76 -9.24
C LEU A 311 -3.79 -13.91 -8.88
N ASP A 312 -3.87 -13.51 -7.61
CA ASP A 312 -5.01 -12.75 -7.08
C ASP A 312 -4.96 -11.27 -7.44
N GLY A 313 -3.79 -10.75 -7.83
CA GLY A 313 -3.60 -9.36 -8.22
C GLY A 313 -2.14 -8.92 -8.25
N TYR A 314 -1.91 -7.63 -7.97
CA TYR A 314 -0.64 -6.94 -8.17
C TYR A 314 -0.33 -5.98 -7.02
N LEU A 315 0.94 -5.89 -6.66
CA LEU A 315 1.47 -4.96 -5.66
C LEU A 315 2.47 -3.98 -6.29
N ARG A 316 2.46 -2.73 -5.82
CA ARG A 316 3.55 -1.77 -6.05
C ARG A 316 3.82 -0.92 -4.82
N TRP A 317 5.10 -0.68 -4.55
CA TRP A 317 5.58 -0.16 -3.27
C TRP A 317 5.25 1.32 -3.00
N ALA A 318 4.78 2.09 -3.99
CA ALA A 318 4.53 3.52 -3.79
C ALA A 318 3.39 4.07 -4.66
N LEU A 319 2.26 4.35 -4.01
CA LEU A 319 1.13 5.05 -4.62
C LEU A 319 1.42 6.55 -4.77
N ASN A 320 1.91 7.20 -3.71
CA ASN A 320 1.99 8.65 -3.62
C ASN A 320 3.17 9.17 -2.78
N SER A 321 4.30 8.44 -2.73
CA SER A 321 5.53 8.91 -2.07
C SER A 321 6.22 9.98 -2.90
N TRP A 322 5.57 11.15 -2.99
CA TRP A 322 5.96 12.24 -3.87
C TRP A 322 7.37 12.74 -3.61
N VAL A 323 8.04 13.10 -4.70
CA VAL A 323 9.25 13.92 -4.64
C VAL A 323 8.92 15.37 -4.25
N LYS A 324 9.91 16.27 -4.25
CA LYS A 324 9.72 17.66 -3.85
C LYS A 324 8.58 18.35 -4.62
N ASN A 325 8.61 18.26 -5.96
CA ASN A 325 7.67 18.92 -6.87
C ASN A 325 7.09 17.91 -7.89
N PRO A 326 6.18 17.01 -7.46
CA PRO A 326 5.77 15.84 -8.24
C PRO A 326 4.96 16.16 -9.50
N LEU A 327 4.42 17.38 -9.62
CA LEU A 327 3.72 17.85 -10.83
C LEU A 327 4.69 18.30 -11.94
N GLN A 328 5.95 18.63 -11.59
CA GLN A 328 6.91 19.24 -12.49
C GLN A 328 8.05 18.29 -12.87
N ASP A 329 8.53 17.49 -11.92
CA ASP A 329 9.66 16.59 -12.12
C ASP A 329 9.45 15.31 -11.31
N SER A 330 9.46 14.16 -12.00
CA SER A 330 9.27 12.84 -11.40
C SER A 330 10.57 12.12 -11.05
N ARG A 331 11.72 12.75 -11.32
CA ARG A 331 13.03 12.19 -10.96
C ARG A 331 13.25 12.26 -9.46
N PHE A 332 14.03 11.32 -8.95
CA PHE A 332 14.42 11.24 -7.56
C PHE A 332 15.91 10.88 -7.44
N THR A 333 16.47 10.95 -6.25
CA THR A 333 17.88 10.62 -5.98
C THR A 333 18.20 9.14 -6.15
N ALA A 334 17.18 8.30 -6.25
CA ALA A 334 17.28 6.87 -6.53
C ALA A 334 16.20 6.46 -7.55
N TRP A 335 16.47 5.37 -8.27
CA TRP A 335 15.57 4.69 -9.20
C TRP A 335 15.15 5.51 -10.44
N ALA A 336 14.39 4.86 -11.32
CA ALA A 336 13.83 5.50 -12.51
C ALA A 336 12.71 6.50 -12.12
N ALA A 337 12.57 7.56 -12.92
CA ALA A 337 11.60 8.62 -12.68
C ALA A 337 10.16 8.06 -12.68
N GLY A 338 9.36 8.42 -11.67
CA GLY A 338 8.01 7.88 -11.47
C GLY A 338 7.94 6.60 -10.65
N ASP A 339 9.07 6.02 -10.21
CA ASP A 339 9.02 4.82 -9.37
C ASP A 339 8.31 5.06 -8.02
N THR A 340 8.41 6.28 -7.49
CA THR A 340 7.96 6.63 -6.13
C THR A 340 6.50 7.08 -6.04
N TYR A 341 5.77 7.23 -7.15
CA TYR A 341 4.35 7.60 -7.12
C TYR A 341 3.64 7.38 -8.45
N MET A 342 2.34 7.12 -8.39
CA MET A 342 1.46 6.89 -9.55
C MET A 342 0.28 7.88 -9.61
N ILE A 343 0.00 8.60 -8.51
CA ILE A 343 -1.01 9.66 -8.45
C ILE A 343 -0.38 10.97 -8.02
N TYR A 344 -1.00 12.09 -8.41
CA TYR A 344 -0.41 13.43 -8.30
C TYR A 344 -1.24 14.34 -7.38
N PRO A 345 -0.65 15.42 -6.82
CA PRO A 345 -1.38 16.41 -6.04
C PRO A 345 -2.63 16.94 -6.76
N GLY A 346 -3.64 17.30 -5.97
CA GLY A 346 -4.95 17.72 -6.45
C GLY A 346 -5.82 16.55 -6.91
N ALA A 347 -5.60 15.35 -6.35
CA ALA A 347 -6.32 14.11 -6.69
C ALA A 347 -6.33 13.83 -8.20
N ARG A 348 -5.16 13.92 -8.83
CA ARG A 348 -4.98 13.69 -10.27
C ARG A 348 -4.44 12.27 -10.51
N SER A 349 -5.11 11.51 -11.37
CA SER A 349 -4.56 10.26 -11.93
C SER A 349 -3.40 10.57 -12.87
N SER A 350 -2.47 9.61 -13.02
CA SER A 350 -1.50 9.56 -14.13
C SER A 350 -2.16 9.30 -15.46
#